data_AF-A0A5D2U1B7-F1
#
_entry.id   AF-A0A5D2U1B7-F1
#
_cell.length_a   1.000
_cell.length_b   1.000
_cell.length_c   1.000
_cell.angle_alpha   90.00
_cell.angle_beta   90.00
_cell.angle_gamma   90.00
#
_symmetry.space_group_name_H-M   'P 1'
#
loop_
_entity.id
_entity.type
_entity.pdbx_description
1 polymer ?
#
loop_
_entity_poly.entity_id
_entity_poly.type
_entity_poly.pdbx_seq_one_letter_code
_entity_poly.pdbx_strand_id
1 'polypeptide(L)'
;MGFDLFSFIFIIFSWASFLSMKAEAEGIKSARLLDLLIRDYTVKSLDRDLRTGIVHTVTLPANFSGIKVDTVRFRCGSLHRYGAQVKEFHLGSGVIVQPCAERVMVVRQNLGYNWSSIYYANNDLSGYQLVSPILGLLAYNADSDLSYGSPFELGILAREKPIKIDFSNITKASNKTGNWPLCASFEGNGKVTLKKQVSPNVCVATKHGHFGLVMESPPPSLPVRKKISRWKLVVGSSVGAALGAFLLGLLLVAMFVKVKKKARMEELVRRAYEEEALQVSMVGHVRARTTPTI
;
A
#
# COMPACT_ATOMS: atom_id res chain seq x y z
N MET A 1 27.07 0.45 -34.67
CA MET A 1 25.90 -0.20 -34.04
C MET A 1 26.21 -0.69 -32.62
N GLY A 2 26.76 0.16 -31.74
CA GLY A 2 27.10 -0.21 -30.35
C GLY A 2 26.57 0.75 -29.28
N PHE A 3 25.99 1.88 -29.70
CA PHE A 3 25.48 2.91 -28.79
C PHE A 3 24.06 2.62 -28.28
N ASP A 4 23.24 1.88 -29.05
CA ASP A 4 21.86 1.60 -28.66
C ASP A 4 21.76 0.59 -27.51
N LEU A 5 22.60 -0.46 -27.52
CA LEU A 5 22.56 -1.49 -26.49
C LEU A 5 22.90 -0.95 -25.10
N PHE A 6 23.90 -0.07 -25.00
CA PHE A 6 24.28 0.57 -23.74
C PHE A 6 23.17 1.47 -23.20
N SER A 7 22.51 2.25 -24.06
CA SER A 7 21.40 3.12 -23.67
C SER A 7 20.21 2.31 -23.14
N PHE A 8 19.85 1.21 -23.79
CA PHE A 8 18.80 0.31 -23.31
C PHE A 8 19.15 -0.36 -21.98
N ILE A 9 20.40 -0.76 -21.76
CA ILE A 9 20.86 -1.33 -20.48
C ILE A 9 20.74 -0.28 -19.36
N PHE A 10 21.14 0.98 -19.59
CA PHE A 10 20.99 2.04 -18.59
C PHE A 10 19.52 2.36 -18.29
N ILE A 11 18.63 2.35 -19.29
CA ILE A 11 17.20 2.53 -19.08
C ILE A 11 16.61 1.38 -18.28
N ILE A 12 16.96 0.12 -18.58
CA ILE A 12 16.50 -1.06 -17.84
C ILE A 12 17.03 -1.05 -16.40
N PHE A 13 18.31 -0.72 -16.18
CA PHE A 13 18.87 -0.61 -14.82
C PHE A 13 18.25 0.53 -14.02
N SER A 14 17.99 1.68 -14.64
CA SER A 14 17.29 2.80 -14.00
C SER A 14 15.85 2.42 -13.62
N TRP A 15 15.15 1.72 -14.52
CA TRP A 15 13.78 1.29 -14.27
C TRP A 15 13.69 0.18 -13.20
N ALA A 16 14.63 -0.76 -13.21
CA ALA A 16 14.75 -1.80 -12.19
C ALA A 16 15.10 -1.20 -10.82
N SER A 17 15.97 -0.18 -10.79
CA SER A 17 16.29 0.57 -9.56
C SER A 17 15.05 1.30 -9.02
N PHE A 18 14.27 1.93 -9.91
CA PHE A 18 13.03 2.63 -9.54
C PHE A 18 11.92 1.67 -9.04
N LEU A 19 11.81 0.48 -9.65
CA LEU A 19 10.86 -0.56 -9.23
C LEU A 19 11.26 -1.18 -7.88
N SER A 20 12.54 -1.45 -7.66
CA SER A 20 13.06 -1.94 -6.38
C SER A 20 12.84 -0.91 -5.26
N MET A 21 13.09 0.36 -5.56
CA MET A 21 12.86 1.50 -4.67
C MET A 21 11.39 1.65 -4.23
N LYS A 22 10.44 1.46 -5.15
CA LYS A 22 9.00 1.51 -4.82
C LYS A 22 8.54 0.33 -3.98
N ALA A 23 9.10 -0.86 -4.20
CA ALA A 23 8.75 -2.07 -3.46
C ALA A 23 9.13 -2.00 -1.97
N GLU A 24 10.27 -1.37 -1.65
CA GLU A 24 10.73 -1.22 -0.27
C GLU A 24 9.80 -0.29 0.55
N ALA A 25 9.27 0.77 -0.08
CA ALA A 25 8.28 1.67 0.51
C ALA A 25 6.90 1.01 0.71
N GLU A 26 6.42 0.22 -0.27
CA GLU A 26 5.16 -0.54 -0.15
C GLU A 26 5.21 -1.66 0.90
N GLY A 27 6.42 -2.08 1.32
CA GLY A 27 6.63 -3.08 2.37
C GLY A 27 6.53 -2.55 3.80
N ILE A 28 6.59 -1.23 4.03
CA ILE A 28 6.59 -0.65 5.38
C ILE A 28 5.17 -0.64 5.93
N LYS A 29 4.85 -1.67 6.72
CA LYS A 29 3.56 -1.80 7.42
C LYS A 29 3.62 -1.34 8.87
N SER A 30 4.79 -1.04 9.42
CA SER A 30 4.94 -0.64 10.82
C SER A 30 5.18 0.87 10.94
N ALA A 31 4.29 1.55 11.67
CA ALA A 31 4.45 2.95 12.05
C ALA A 31 5.78 3.19 12.77
N ARG A 32 6.15 2.29 13.69
CA ARG A 32 7.40 2.39 14.44
C ARG A 32 8.63 2.29 13.53
N LEU A 33 8.60 1.39 12.55
CA LEU A 33 9.70 1.26 11.60
C LEU A 33 9.84 2.52 10.75
N LEU A 34 8.71 3.10 10.31
CA LEU A 34 8.70 4.36 9.57
C LEU A 34 9.33 5.51 10.39
N ASP A 35 8.99 5.62 11.68
CA ASP A 35 9.58 6.62 12.56
C ASP A 35 11.09 6.47 12.71
N LEU A 36 11.58 5.24 12.86
CA LEU A 36 13.02 4.96 12.98
C LEU A 36 13.76 5.32 11.69
N LEU A 37 13.19 5.01 10.52
CA LEU A 37 13.77 5.39 9.23
C LEU A 37 13.81 6.91 9.06
N ILE A 38 12.70 7.60 9.36
CA ILE A 38 12.64 9.07 9.31
C ILE A 38 13.65 9.69 10.27
N ARG A 39 13.79 9.16 11.49
CA ARG A 39 14.80 9.57 12.46
C ARG A 39 16.19 9.47 11.86
N ASP A 40 16.54 8.32 11.29
CA ASP A 40 17.89 8.08 10.76
C ASP A 40 18.22 9.01 9.59
N TYR A 41 17.27 9.27 8.68
CA TYR A 41 17.44 10.29 7.64
C TYR A 41 17.55 11.70 8.20
N THR A 42 16.74 12.03 9.21
CA THR A 42 16.77 13.35 9.86
C THR A 42 18.11 13.62 10.53
N VAL A 43 18.63 12.63 11.29
CA VAL A 43 19.95 12.73 11.95
C VAL A 43 21.08 12.83 10.93
N LYS A 44 21.03 12.05 9.85
CA LYS A 44 22.02 12.16 8.76
C LYS A 44 22.00 13.52 8.05
N SER A 45 20.83 14.15 7.97
CA SER A 45 20.69 15.51 7.40
C SER A 45 21.07 16.63 8.37
N LEU A 46 21.32 16.30 9.64
CA LEU A 46 21.56 17.28 10.69
C LEU A 46 22.98 17.84 10.56
N ASP A 47 23.09 19.07 10.04
CA ASP A 47 24.35 19.81 10.06
C ASP A 47 24.75 20.15 11.51
N ARG A 48 26.05 20.08 11.80
CA ARG A 48 26.60 20.47 13.11
C ARG A 48 26.24 21.93 13.45
N ASP A 49 26.14 22.76 12.42
CA ASP A 49 25.90 24.21 12.50
C ASP A 49 24.42 24.62 12.61
N LEU A 50 23.52 23.66 12.82
CA LEU A 50 22.09 23.92 12.95
C LEU A 50 21.76 24.90 14.07
N ARG A 51 21.30 26.10 13.72
CA ARG A 51 20.97 27.13 14.71
C ARG A 51 19.82 26.65 15.61
N THR A 52 19.97 26.87 16.91
CA THR A 52 18.95 26.49 17.90
C THR A 52 17.68 27.31 17.64
N GLY A 53 16.52 26.65 17.69
CA GLY A 53 15.20 27.29 17.56
C GLY A 53 14.77 27.61 16.12
N ILE A 54 15.57 27.25 15.10
CA ILE A 54 15.21 27.45 13.70
C ILE A 54 14.67 26.13 13.11
N VAL A 55 13.58 26.22 12.35
CA VAL A 55 12.96 25.07 11.66
C VAL A 55 13.67 24.79 10.35
N HIS A 56 14.12 23.54 10.18
CA HIS A 56 14.78 23.06 8.96
C HIS A 56 13.97 21.93 8.35
N THR A 57 13.71 22.01 7.04
CA THR A 57 13.02 20.95 6.31
C THR A 57 14.02 19.85 5.95
N VAL A 58 13.64 18.60 6.23
CA VAL A 58 14.45 17.42 5.94
C VAL A 58 14.01 16.84 4.60
N THR A 59 14.96 16.69 3.68
CA THR A 59 14.70 16.05 2.38
C THR A 59 14.82 14.54 2.53
N LEU A 60 13.71 13.83 2.35
CA LEU A 60 13.70 12.36 2.33
C LEU A 60 13.96 11.81 0.92
N PRO A 61 14.45 10.56 0.80
CA PRO A 61 14.55 9.88 -0.49
C PRO A 61 13.19 9.74 -1.20
N ALA A 62 13.24 9.51 -2.52
CA ALA A 62 12.05 9.38 -3.37
C ALA A 62 11.04 8.31 -2.86
N ASN A 63 11.54 7.27 -2.18
CA ASN A 63 10.74 6.20 -1.59
C ASN A 63 9.74 6.71 -0.55
N PHE A 64 10.02 7.83 0.11
CA PHE A 64 9.16 8.45 1.13
C PHE A 64 8.43 9.68 0.59
N SER A 65 8.28 9.77 -0.73
CA SER A 65 7.57 10.87 -1.36
C SER A 65 6.16 11.04 -0.77
N GLY A 66 5.76 12.30 -0.56
CA GLY A 66 4.51 12.66 0.11
C GLY A 66 4.63 12.85 1.62
N ILE A 67 5.68 12.34 2.27
CA ILE A 67 5.98 12.64 3.67
C ILE A 67 6.77 13.96 3.73
N LYS A 68 6.31 14.90 4.56
CA LYS A 68 7.03 16.14 4.86
C LYS A 68 7.60 16.06 6.26
N VAL A 69 8.90 16.30 6.40
CA VAL A 69 9.60 16.26 7.69
C VAL A 69 10.27 17.61 7.93
N ASP A 70 10.08 18.12 9.14
CA ASP A 70 10.72 19.34 9.60
C ASP A 70 11.36 19.06 10.96
N THR A 71 12.54 19.59 11.21
CA THR A 71 13.30 19.37 12.44
C THR A 71 13.75 20.69 13.05
N VAL A 72 13.82 20.76 14.37
CA VAL A 72 14.32 21.91 15.13
C VAL A 72 15.18 21.43 16.29
N ARG A 73 16.33 22.07 16.50
CA ARG A 73 17.19 21.84 17.65
C ARG A 73 16.86 22.82 18.78
N PHE A 74 16.62 22.32 19.98
CA PHE A 74 16.39 23.12 21.18
C PHE A 74 17.35 22.71 22.30
N ARG A 75 17.60 23.60 23.25
CA ARG A 75 18.08 23.20 24.58
C ARG A 75 16.88 22.77 25.42
N CYS A 76 16.99 21.69 26.19
CA CYS A 76 15.89 21.18 27.02
C CYS A 76 15.32 22.28 27.95
N GLY A 77 16.18 23.05 28.63
CA GLY A 77 15.75 24.15 29.50
C GLY A 77 15.05 25.30 28.76
N SER A 78 15.49 25.65 27.55
CA SER A 78 14.84 26.68 26.73
C SER A 78 13.46 26.23 26.25
N LEU A 79 13.35 24.98 25.81
CA LEU A 79 12.07 24.40 25.39
C LEU A 79 11.07 24.38 26.55
N HIS A 80 11.52 24.01 27.76
CA HIS A 80 10.69 24.08 28.97
C HIS A 80 10.26 25.52 29.30
N ARG A 81 11.18 26.49 29.28
CA ARG A 81 10.88 27.87 29.69
C ARG A 81 9.96 28.60 28.71
N TYR A 82 10.19 28.44 27.41
CA TYR A 82 9.53 29.25 26.38
C TYR A 82 8.51 28.49 25.54
N GLY A 83 8.54 27.15 25.56
CA GLY A 83 7.79 26.35 24.59
C GLY A 83 8.39 26.44 23.19
N ALA A 84 7.62 26.04 22.19
CA ALA A 84 8.02 26.09 20.79
C ALA A 84 6.81 26.01 19.84
N GLN A 85 6.96 26.56 18.64
CA GLN A 85 6.06 26.30 17.53
C GLN A 85 6.83 25.58 16.42
N VAL A 86 6.39 24.37 16.07
CA VAL A 86 6.97 23.55 15.01
C VAL A 86 5.87 23.23 14.00
N LYS A 87 5.73 24.08 13.00
CA LYS A 87 4.64 24.02 12.00
C LYS A 87 3.26 23.96 12.66
N GLU A 88 2.54 22.84 12.54
CA GLU A 88 1.20 22.63 13.11
C GLU A 88 1.20 22.39 14.63
N PHE A 89 2.36 22.10 15.22
CA PHE A 89 2.48 21.82 16.64
C PHE A 89 2.85 23.08 17.42
N HIS A 90 2.06 23.39 18.43
CA HIS A 90 2.36 24.45 19.38
C HIS A 90 2.53 23.85 20.78
N LEU A 91 3.79 23.81 21.23
CA LEU A 91 4.19 23.36 22.55
C LEU A 91 4.20 24.57 23.48
N GLY A 92 3.32 24.59 24.47
CA GLY A 92 3.28 25.67 25.46
C GLY A 92 4.51 25.68 26.36
N SER A 93 4.75 26.80 27.05
CA SER A 93 5.73 26.85 28.14
C SER A 93 5.37 25.86 29.26
N GLY A 94 6.38 25.36 29.97
CA GLY A 94 6.24 24.31 30.99
C GLY A 94 6.27 22.89 30.44
N VAL A 95 6.59 22.70 29.16
CA VAL A 95 6.77 21.39 28.56
C VAL A 95 8.02 20.69 29.10
N ILE A 96 7.87 19.45 29.55
CA ILE A 96 8.93 18.64 30.13
C ILE A 96 9.45 17.66 29.07
N VAL A 97 10.77 17.60 28.90
CA VAL A 97 11.43 16.55 28.09
C VAL A 97 12.05 15.51 29.02
N GLN A 98 11.80 14.23 28.77
CA GLN A 98 12.26 13.14 29.63
C GLN A 98 12.83 11.95 28.81
N PRO A 99 14.09 11.54 29.06
CA PRO A 99 15.07 12.22 29.90
C PRO A 99 15.46 13.58 29.30
N CYS A 100 15.82 14.54 30.14
CA CYS A 100 16.30 15.83 29.66
C CYS A 100 17.73 15.68 29.15
N ALA A 101 17.95 15.91 27.86
CA ALA A 101 19.27 15.96 27.22
C ALA A 101 19.74 17.42 27.07
N GLU A 102 21.04 17.66 26.87
CA GLU A 102 21.55 19.03 26.64
C GLU A 102 20.86 19.67 25.43
N ARG A 103 20.79 18.91 24.33
CA ARG A 103 20.13 19.28 23.08
C ARG A 103 19.06 18.26 22.73
N VAL A 104 17.89 18.79 22.36
CA VAL A 104 16.69 18.05 21.97
C VAL A 104 16.39 18.38 20.52
N MET A 105 16.35 17.39 19.66
CA MET A 105 15.86 17.52 18.30
C MET A 105 14.40 17.14 18.27
N VAL A 106 13.55 18.12 17.97
CA VAL A 106 12.11 17.92 17.77
C VAL A 106 11.85 17.71 16.30
N VAL A 107 11.22 16.58 15.95
CA VAL A 107 10.91 16.17 14.59
C VAL A 107 9.40 16.20 14.40
N ARG A 108 8.96 17.06 13.49
CA ARG A 108 7.60 17.09 12.97
C ARG A 108 7.55 16.23 11.71
N GLN A 109 6.58 15.32 11.66
CA GLN A 109 6.27 14.50 10.50
C GLN A 109 4.85 14.83 10.02
N ASN A 110 4.66 14.97 8.72
CA ASN A 110 3.34 14.93 8.09
C ASN A 110 3.39 13.86 7.03
N LEU A 111 2.69 12.76 7.29
CA LEU A 111 2.78 11.56 6.47
C LEU A 111 2.04 11.71 5.13
N GLY A 112 1.19 12.73 4.98
CA GLY A 112 0.29 12.82 3.85
C GLY A 112 -0.77 11.70 3.86
N TYR A 113 -1.79 11.82 3.01
CA TYR A 113 -2.93 10.90 3.03
C TYR A 113 -2.57 9.43 2.70
N ASN A 114 -1.59 9.20 1.83
CA ASN A 114 -1.21 7.85 1.39
C ASN A 114 -0.56 7.04 2.52
N TRP A 115 0.47 7.60 3.17
CA TRP A 115 1.19 6.93 4.27
C TRP A 115 0.38 6.87 5.55
N SER A 116 -0.59 7.75 5.71
CA SER A 116 -1.52 7.73 6.84
C SER A 116 -2.34 6.42 6.93
N SER A 117 -2.47 5.68 5.83
CA SER A 117 -3.15 4.38 5.81
C SER A 117 -2.52 3.33 6.75
N ILE A 118 -1.23 3.46 7.08
CA ILE A 118 -0.53 2.59 8.06
C ILE A 118 -1.20 2.68 9.43
N TYR A 119 -1.70 3.86 9.81
CA TYR A 119 -2.39 4.03 11.09
C TYR A 119 -3.80 3.49 11.06
N TYR A 120 -4.45 3.46 9.90
CA TYR A 120 -5.76 2.84 9.76
C TYR A 120 -5.71 1.31 9.80
N ALA A 121 -4.72 0.70 9.15
CA ALA A 121 -4.62 -0.76 9.03
C ALA A 121 -4.20 -1.46 10.33
N ASN A 122 -3.43 -0.79 11.19
CA ASN A 122 -2.80 -1.40 12.36
C ASN A 122 -3.42 -1.00 13.71
N ASN A 123 -4.42 -0.11 13.73
CA ASN A 123 -5.04 0.36 14.96
C ASN A 123 -6.55 0.13 14.93
N ASP A 124 -7.17 0.03 16.11
CA ASP A 124 -8.61 -0.12 16.23
C ASP A 124 -9.33 1.22 16.00
N LEU A 125 -9.70 1.47 14.74
CA LEU A 125 -10.54 2.59 14.29
C LEU A 125 -11.95 2.11 13.90
N SER A 126 -12.45 1.03 14.50
CA SER A 126 -13.75 0.46 14.19
C SER A 126 -14.87 1.51 14.26
N GLY A 127 -15.58 1.73 13.15
CA GLY A 127 -16.65 2.73 13.06
C GLY A 127 -16.20 4.17 12.77
N TYR A 128 -14.91 4.38 12.52
CA TYR A 128 -14.35 5.70 12.17
C TYR A 128 -13.52 5.65 10.88
N GLN A 129 -13.47 6.78 10.18
CA GLN A 129 -12.63 6.99 9.01
C GLN A 129 -11.69 8.16 9.23
N LEU A 130 -10.42 7.99 8.86
CA LEU A 130 -9.43 9.06 8.89
C LEU A 130 -9.71 10.10 7.79
N VAL A 131 -9.73 11.38 8.16
CA VAL A 131 -10.13 12.50 7.27
C VAL A 131 -9.04 13.57 7.12
N SER A 132 -7.94 13.44 7.87
CA SER A 132 -6.72 14.25 7.72
C SER A 132 -5.50 13.38 7.41
N PRO A 133 -4.39 13.97 6.95
CA PRO A 133 -3.08 13.34 7.11
C PRO A 133 -2.77 13.10 8.60
N ILE A 134 -1.97 12.10 8.89
CA ILE A 134 -1.36 11.89 10.21
C ILE A 134 -0.21 12.86 10.39
N LEU A 135 -0.22 13.56 11.52
CA LEU A 135 0.87 14.39 12.01
C LEU A 135 1.59 13.66 13.15
N GLY A 136 2.90 13.53 13.04
CA GLY A 136 3.78 13.03 14.10
C GLY A 136 4.57 14.15 14.73
N LEU A 137 4.67 14.14 16.06
CA LEU A 137 5.62 14.93 16.83
C LEU A 137 6.47 13.95 17.63
N LEU A 138 7.77 13.93 17.38
CA LEU A 138 8.72 13.09 18.11
C LEU A 138 9.90 13.95 18.57
N ALA A 139 10.63 13.47 19.57
CA ALA A 139 11.86 14.09 20.02
C ALA A 139 12.97 13.07 20.20
N TYR A 140 14.20 13.49 19.94
CA TYR A 140 15.40 12.68 20.09
C TYR A 140 16.51 13.49 20.76
N ASN A 141 17.47 12.82 21.39
CA ASN A 141 18.70 13.48 21.80
C ASN A 141 19.47 13.97 20.55
N ALA A 142 20.08 15.14 20.66
CA ALA A 142 20.71 15.82 19.54
C ALA A 142 22.06 16.39 19.93
N ASP A 143 22.87 15.56 20.58
CA ASP A 143 24.13 16.02 21.13
C ASP A 143 25.15 16.33 20.04
N SER A 144 25.97 17.34 20.26
CA SER A 144 26.94 17.84 19.27
C SER A 144 28.13 16.90 19.08
N ASP A 145 28.38 16.04 20.06
CA ASP A 145 29.49 15.12 20.06
C ASP A 145 29.00 13.76 19.55
N LEU A 146 29.39 13.41 18.32
CA LEU A 146 29.17 12.09 17.70
C LEU A 146 29.75 10.92 18.52
N SER A 147 30.44 11.20 19.63
CA SER A 147 30.91 10.23 20.63
C SER A 147 29.81 9.80 21.61
N TYR A 148 28.67 10.49 21.70
CA TYR A 148 27.58 10.19 22.64
C TYR A 148 26.43 9.40 21.99
N GLY A 149 26.70 8.13 21.66
CA GLY A 149 25.68 7.10 21.43
C GLY A 149 24.73 7.29 20.23
N SER A 150 23.93 6.26 19.96
CA SER A 150 22.92 6.30 18.90
C SER A 150 21.73 7.20 19.28
N PRO A 151 21.08 7.87 18.32
CA PRO A 151 19.89 8.68 18.58
C PRO A 151 18.77 7.87 19.24
N PHE A 152 18.37 8.25 20.44
CA PHE A 152 17.28 7.64 21.19
C PHE A 152 16.14 8.63 21.40
N GLU A 153 14.93 8.09 21.51
CA GLU A 153 13.72 8.88 21.61
C GLU A 153 13.57 9.48 23.01
N LEU A 154 13.18 10.76 23.05
CA LEU A 154 12.87 11.51 24.25
C LEU A 154 11.35 11.69 24.35
N GLY A 155 10.83 11.54 25.56
CA GLY A 155 9.44 11.86 25.87
C GLY A 155 9.22 13.37 25.96
N ILE A 156 8.12 13.86 25.39
CA ILE A 156 7.60 15.21 25.68
C ILE A 156 6.33 15.06 26.50
N LEU A 157 6.26 15.78 27.62
CA LEU A 157 5.09 15.82 28.50
C LEU A 157 4.66 17.27 28.75
N ALA A 158 3.40 17.57 28.43
CA ALA A 158 2.78 18.87 28.60
C ALA A 158 1.64 18.75 29.64
N ARG A 159 1.89 19.21 30.87
CA ARG A 159 0.96 19.06 32.00
C ARG A 159 -0.08 20.18 32.04
N GLU A 160 0.37 21.41 32.24
CA GLU A 160 -0.51 22.57 32.43
C GLU A 160 -1.03 23.13 31.10
N LYS A 161 -0.13 23.29 30.13
CA LYS A 161 -0.46 23.82 28.80
C LYS A 161 -0.31 22.71 27.76
N PRO A 162 -1.41 22.08 27.31
CA PRO A 162 -1.32 20.96 26.37
C PRO A 162 -0.75 21.42 25.03
N ILE A 163 -0.15 20.47 24.31
CA ILE A 163 0.33 20.66 22.94
C ILE A 163 -0.89 20.86 22.06
N LYS A 164 -0.99 22.01 21.38
CA LYS A 164 -2.02 22.25 20.36
C LYS A 164 -1.53 21.73 19.01
N ILE A 165 -2.44 21.12 18.26
CA ILE A 165 -2.15 20.50 16.97
C ILE A 165 -3.16 21.04 15.97
N ASP A 166 -2.70 21.87 15.04
CA ASP A 166 -3.57 22.60 14.10
C ASP A 166 -3.63 21.91 12.73
N PHE A 167 -4.77 21.30 12.43
CA PHE A 167 -5.02 20.64 11.14
C PHE A 167 -5.66 21.56 10.09
N SER A 168 -5.92 22.83 10.41
CA SER A 168 -6.71 23.75 9.58
C SER A 168 -6.14 23.96 8.17
N ASN A 169 -4.81 24.01 8.05
CA ASN A 169 -4.12 24.26 6.78
C ASN A 169 -3.80 23.00 5.97
N ILE A 170 -4.03 21.81 6.54
CA ILE A 170 -3.62 20.53 5.91
C ILE A 170 -4.80 19.62 5.58
N THR A 171 -5.94 19.85 6.19
CA THR A 171 -7.13 19.00 6.02
C THR A 171 -8.04 19.58 4.96
N LYS A 172 -8.39 18.76 3.97
CA LYS A 172 -9.34 19.13 2.90
C LYS A 172 -10.80 18.97 3.31
N ALA A 173 -11.06 18.39 4.50
CA ALA A 173 -12.41 18.17 5.00
C ALA A 173 -13.08 19.52 5.30
N SER A 174 -13.99 19.90 4.40
CA SER A 174 -14.91 21.02 4.61
C SER A 174 -16.08 20.51 5.46
N ASN A 175 -16.49 21.30 6.46
CA ASN A 175 -17.64 21.07 7.35
C ASN A 175 -18.98 21.10 6.58
N LYS A 176 -19.16 20.25 5.57
CA LYS A 176 -20.36 20.26 4.71
C LYS A 176 -21.57 19.59 5.35
N THR A 177 -21.38 18.80 6.41
CA THR A 177 -22.43 17.92 6.96
C THR A 177 -22.79 18.20 8.42
N GLY A 178 -22.21 19.23 9.05
CA GLY A 178 -22.48 19.54 10.47
C GLY A 178 -21.86 18.58 11.48
N ASN A 179 -21.20 17.50 11.02
CA ASN A 179 -20.45 16.58 11.88
C ASN A 179 -19.01 17.06 12.01
N TRP A 180 -18.63 17.39 13.25
CA TRP A 180 -17.26 17.81 13.57
C TRP A 180 -16.35 16.59 13.71
N PRO A 181 -15.14 16.62 13.13
CA PRO A 181 -14.20 15.52 13.31
C PRO A 181 -13.75 15.41 14.77
N LEU A 182 -13.44 14.18 15.18
CA LEU A 182 -12.79 13.88 16.45
C LEU A 182 -11.27 13.84 16.27
N CYS A 183 -10.56 14.22 17.31
CA CYS A 183 -9.12 14.09 17.42
C CYS A 183 -8.77 12.66 17.80
N ALA A 184 -8.01 11.99 16.95
CA ALA A 184 -7.42 10.69 17.22
C ALA A 184 -5.96 10.85 17.65
N SER A 185 -5.60 10.24 18.77
CA SER A 185 -4.22 10.08 19.24
C SER A 185 -3.87 8.60 19.17
N PHE A 186 -2.80 8.28 18.44
CA PHE A 186 -2.35 6.90 18.25
C PHE A 186 -1.29 6.56 19.29
N GLU A 187 -1.59 5.58 20.13
CA GLU A 187 -0.69 5.10 21.18
C GLU A 187 0.18 3.94 20.65
N GLY A 188 1.39 3.78 21.17
CA GLY A 188 2.35 2.78 20.68
C GLY A 188 1.95 1.30 20.85
N ASN A 189 0.83 1.02 21.53
CA ASN A 189 0.27 -0.32 21.73
C ASN A 189 -0.88 -0.65 20.73
N GLY A 190 -1.10 0.16 19.71
CA GLY A 190 -2.19 -0.04 18.73
C GLY A 190 -3.54 0.54 19.19
N LYS A 191 -3.59 1.17 20.37
CA LYS A 191 -4.79 1.81 20.89
C LYS A 191 -4.94 3.22 20.32
N VAL A 192 -6.17 3.59 19.99
CA VAL A 192 -6.50 4.96 19.61
C VAL A 192 -7.34 5.61 20.69
N THR A 193 -6.94 6.80 21.12
CA THR A 193 -7.72 7.64 22.02
C THR A 193 -8.42 8.73 21.21
N LEU A 194 -9.75 8.77 21.27
CA LEU A 194 -10.58 9.76 20.60
C LEU A 194 -11.01 10.86 21.57
N LYS A 195 -10.89 12.12 21.15
CA LYS A 195 -11.31 13.31 21.92
C LYS A 195 -11.98 14.33 21.02
N LYS A 196 -12.85 15.17 21.60
CA LYS A 196 -13.38 16.33 20.88
C LYS A 196 -12.27 17.33 20.60
N GLN A 197 -12.36 18.00 19.46
CA GLN A 197 -11.51 19.14 19.12
C GLN A 197 -11.73 20.30 20.11
N VAL A 198 -10.70 21.12 20.33
CA VAL A 198 -10.80 22.33 21.18
C VAL A 198 -11.30 23.54 20.40
N SER A 199 -11.07 23.55 19.09
CA SER A 199 -11.63 24.48 18.10
C SER A 199 -11.66 23.75 16.75
N PRO A 200 -12.32 24.30 15.71
CA PRO A 200 -12.38 23.68 14.39
C PRO A 200 -11.01 23.18 13.91
N ASN A 201 -10.88 21.87 13.69
CA ASN A 201 -9.65 21.21 13.23
C ASN A 201 -8.43 21.37 14.16
N VAL A 202 -8.62 21.72 15.44
CA VAL A 202 -7.52 21.84 16.41
C VAL A 202 -7.68 20.81 17.53
N CYS A 203 -6.63 20.01 17.69
CA CYS A 203 -6.53 18.98 18.71
C CYS A 203 -5.60 19.40 19.84
N VAL A 204 -5.70 18.71 20.98
CA VAL A 204 -4.78 18.86 22.10
C VAL A 204 -4.24 17.52 22.57
N ALA A 205 -2.95 17.50 22.92
CA ALA A 205 -2.27 16.34 23.46
C ALA A 205 -1.40 16.71 24.65
N THR A 206 -1.27 15.80 25.61
CA THR A 206 -0.38 15.96 26.76
C THR A 206 0.97 15.30 26.55
N LYS A 207 1.12 14.47 25.52
CA LYS A 207 2.35 13.73 25.19
C LYS A 207 2.67 13.90 23.71
N HIS A 208 3.93 13.65 23.33
CA HIS A 208 4.30 13.47 21.92
C HIS A 208 3.68 12.19 21.34
N GLY A 209 3.72 12.04 20.01
CA GLY A 209 3.14 10.91 19.30
C GLY A 209 2.54 11.30 17.96
N HIS A 210 1.60 10.49 17.48
CA HIS A 210 0.94 10.68 16.19
C HIS A 210 -0.54 10.98 16.37
N PHE A 211 -1.03 11.88 15.52
CA PHE A 211 -2.35 12.47 15.66
C PHE A 211 -3.03 12.61 14.30
N GLY A 212 -4.36 12.50 14.30
CA GLY A 212 -5.18 12.72 13.11
C GLY A 212 -6.58 13.15 13.47
N LEU A 213 -7.36 13.49 12.45
CA LEU A 213 -8.79 13.74 12.55
C LEU A 213 -9.54 12.55 11.98
N VAL A 214 -10.56 12.09 12.69
CA VAL A 214 -11.45 11.02 12.27
C VAL A 214 -12.90 11.48 12.29
N MET A 215 -13.73 10.90 11.43
CA MET A 215 -15.18 11.04 11.46
C MET A 215 -15.82 9.67 11.61
N GLU A 216 -17.01 9.61 12.20
CA GLU A 216 -17.80 8.37 12.20
C GLU A 216 -18.01 7.90 10.77
N SER A 217 -17.63 6.67 10.51
CA SER A 217 -17.90 6.00 9.24
C SER A 217 -19.41 5.77 9.16
N PRO A 218 -20.08 6.11 8.05
CA PRO A 218 -21.46 5.69 7.87
C PRO A 218 -21.53 4.16 8.03
N PRO A 219 -22.61 3.62 8.63
CA PRO A 219 -22.78 2.18 8.72
C PRO A 219 -22.59 1.59 7.32
N PRO A 220 -21.94 0.41 7.18
CA PRO A 220 -21.68 -0.18 5.89
C PRO A 220 -22.99 -0.34 5.15
N SER A 221 -23.27 0.59 4.22
CA SER A 221 -24.41 0.49 3.35
C SER A 221 -24.19 -0.78 2.56
N LEU A 222 -25.12 -1.74 2.71
CA LEU A 222 -25.25 -2.92 1.84
C LEU A 222 -24.82 -2.55 0.43
N PRO A 223 -24.06 -3.41 -0.27
CA PRO A 223 -23.33 -3.05 -1.47
C PRO A 223 -24.29 -2.32 -2.41
N VAL A 224 -24.11 -1.00 -2.50
CA VAL A 224 -24.78 -0.20 -3.51
C VAL A 224 -24.31 -0.85 -4.79
N ARG A 225 -25.21 -1.61 -5.42
CA ARG A 225 -25.03 -2.13 -6.77
C ARG A 225 -24.50 -0.96 -7.56
N LYS A 226 -23.18 -0.96 -7.83
CA LYS A 226 -22.58 -0.01 -8.76
C LYS A 226 -23.49 -0.11 -9.96
N LYS A 227 -24.14 1.01 -10.29
CA LYS A 227 -25.04 1.10 -11.43
C LYS A 227 -24.14 0.95 -12.65
N ILE A 228 -23.76 -0.28 -12.97
CA ILE A 228 -23.04 -0.64 -14.18
C ILE A 228 -23.94 -0.10 -15.27
N SER A 229 -23.43 0.88 -16.03
CA SER A 229 -24.21 1.46 -17.09
C SER A 229 -24.68 0.32 -17.98
N ARG A 230 -25.98 0.27 -18.29
CA ARG A 230 -26.61 -0.82 -19.06
C ARG A 230 -25.83 -1.12 -20.35
N TRP A 231 -25.16 -0.10 -20.90
CA TRP A 231 -24.25 -0.21 -22.04
C TRP A 231 -23.04 -1.12 -21.81
N LYS A 232 -22.34 -1.02 -20.66
CA LYS A 232 -21.17 -1.88 -20.38
C LYS A 232 -21.55 -3.35 -20.17
N LEU A 233 -22.76 -3.62 -19.69
CA LEU A 233 -23.27 -4.98 -19.55
C LEU A 233 -23.65 -5.59 -20.91
N VAL A 234 -24.25 -4.80 -21.81
CA VAL A 234 -24.62 -5.25 -23.16
C VAL A 234 -23.40 -5.52 -24.02
N VAL A 235 -22.38 -4.66 -23.98
CA VAL A 235 -21.13 -4.84 -24.75
C VAL A 235 -20.27 -5.99 -24.20
N GLY A 236 -20.25 -6.21 -22.89
CA GLY A 236 -19.54 -7.35 -22.30
C GLY A 236 -20.21 -8.70 -22.58
N SER A 237 -21.54 -8.73 -22.64
CA SER A 237 -22.30 -9.97 -22.86
C SER A 237 -22.33 -10.43 -24.32
N SER A 238 -22.21 -9.52 -25.29
CA SER A 238 -22.20 -9.87 -26.72
C SER A 238 -20.92 -10.60 -27.13
N VAL A 239 -19.77 -10.18 -26.58
CA VAL A 239 -18.47 -10.81 -26.87
C VAL A 239 -18.39 -12.21 -26.28
N GLY A 240 -18.89 -12.40 -25.04
CA GLY A 240 -18.93 -13.72 -24.40
C GLY A 240 -19.87 -14.71 -25.11
N ALA A 241 -21.04 -14.24 -25.56
CA ALA A 241 -22.00 -15.08 -26.28
C ALA A 241 -21.48 -15.52 -27.66
N ALA A 242 -20.82 -14.63 -28.40
CA ALA A 242 -20.24 -14.95 -29.70
C ALA A 242 -19.12 -15.99 -29.60
N LEU A 243 -18.21 -15.84 -28.61
CA LEU A 243 -17.15 -16.81 -28.33
C LEU A 243 -17.73 -18.17 -27.89
N GLY A 244 -18.74 -18.16 -27.01
CA GLY A 244 -19.41 -19.37 -26.57
C GLY A 244 -20.10 -20.13 -27.71
N ALA A 245 -20.85 -19.43 -28.56
CA ALA A 245 -21.53 -20.03 -29.71
C ALA A 245 -20.54 -20.57 -30.75
N PHE A 246 -19.43 -19.87 -30.99
CA PHE A 246 -18.38 -20.32 -31.90
C PHE A 246 -17.71 -21.62 -31.43
N LEU A 247 -17.38 -21.71 -30.13
CA LEU A 247 -16.78 -22.92 -29.55
C LEU A 247 -17.76 -24.11 -29.55
N LEU A 248 -19.04 -23.88 -29.25
CA LEU A 248 -20.10 -24.89 -29.36
C LEU A 248 -20.29 -25.38 -30.80
N GLY A 249 -20.25 -24.48 -31.79
CA GLY A 249 -20.32 -24.82 -33.20
C GLY A 249 -19.17 -25.74 -33.64
N LEU A 250 -17.93 -25.41 -33.26
CA LEU A 250 -16.77 -26.24 -33.55
C LEU A 250 -16.86 -27.65 -32.94
N LEU A 251 -17.38 -27.76 -31.71
CA LEU A 251 -17.59 -29.03 -31.03
C LEU A 251 -18.59 -29.94 -31.77
N LEU A 252 -19.69 -29.37 -32.26
CA LEU A 252 -20.71 -30.12 -33.00
C LEU A 252 -20.18 -30.62 -34.35
N VAL A 253 -19.41 -29.81 -35.06
CA VAL A 253 -18.77 -30.22 -36.32
C VAL A 253 -17.78 -31.36 -36.08
N ALA A 254 -16.96 -31.27 -35.02
CA ALA A 254 -16.00 -32.33 -34.68
C ALA A 254 -16.70 -33.66 -34.34
N MET A 255 -17.83 -33.62 -33.63
CA MET A 255 -18.65 -34.81 -33.34
C MET A 255 -19.21 -35.43 -34.62
N PHE A 256 -19.77 -34.63 -35.52
CA PHE A 256 -20.31 -35.11 -36.80
C PHE A 256 -19.25 -35.78 -37.67
N VAL A 257 -18.05 -35.19 -37.76
CA VAL A 257 -16.94 -35.77 -38.52
C VAL A 257 -16.48 -37.09 -37.90
N LYS A 258 -16.41 -37.18 -36.56
CA LYS A 258 -16.07 -38.44 -35.86
C LYS A 258 -17.08 -39.54 -36.12
N VAL A 259 -18.38 -39.25 -36.05
CA VAL A 259 -19.44 -40.22 -36.34
C VAL A 259 -19.38 -40.69 -37.78
N LYS A 260 -19.25 -39.76 -38.74
CA LYS A 260 -19.15 -40.11 -40.17
C LYS A 260 -17.90 -40.94 -40.48
N LYS A 261 -16.77 -40.62 -39.84
CA LYS A 261 -15.52 -41.38 -39.99
C LYS A 261 -15.63 -42.78 -39.37
N LYS A 262 -16.32 -42.92 -38.23
CA LYS A 262 -16.58 -44.21 -37.60
C LYS A 262 -17.47 -45.10 -38.47
N ALA A 263 -18.58 -44.56 -38.98
CA ALA A 263 -19.47 -45.29 -39.88
C ALA A 263 -18.78 -45.73 -41.19
N ARG A 264 -17.96 -44.84 -41.79
CA ARG A 264 -17.17 -45.19 -42.99
C ARG A 264 -16.11 -46.26 -42.71
N MET A 265 -15.54 -46.28 -41.51
CA MET A 265 -14.56 -47.31 -41.14
C MET A 265 -15.23 -48.66 -40.87
N GLU A 266 -16.41 -48.69 -40.25
CA GLU A 266 -17.19 -49.92 -40.05
C GLU A 266 -17.65 -50.54 -41.39
N GLU A 267 -18.06 -49.71 -42.36
CA GLU A 267 -18.41 -50.17 -43.71
C GLU A 267 -17.22 -50.80 -44.45
N LEU A 268 -16.03 -50.19 -44.34
CA LEU A 268 -14.80 -50.70 -44.97
C LEU A 268 -14.30 -51.98 -44.31
N VAL A 269 -14.41 -52.09 -42.98
CA VAL A 269 -14.08 -53.31 -42.24
C VAL A 269 -15.04 -54.45 -42.63
N ARG A 270 -16.34 -54.19 -42.80
CA ARG A 270 -17.31 -55.20 -43.23
C ARG A 270 -17.02 -55.74 -44.63
N ARG A 271 -16.64 -54.87 -45.58
CA ARG A 271 -16.26 -55.29 -46.93
C ARG A 271 -14.95 -56.08 -46.96
N ALA A 272 -13.98 -55.75 -46.12
CA ALA A 272 -12.75 -56.53 -46.00
C ALA A 272 -13.00 -57.96 -45.47
N TYR A 273 -13.96 -58.14 -44.54
CA TYR A 273 -14.33 -59.47 -44.06
C TYR A 273 -15.11 -60.31 -45.09
N GLU A 274 -15.84 -59.70 -46.02
CA GLU A 274 -16.53 -60.42 -47.11
C GLU A 274 -15.55 -60.91 -48.18
N GLU A 275 -14.45 -60.20 -48.44
CA GLU A 275 -13.44 -60.60 -49.45
C GLU A 275 -12.47 -61.70 -48.95
N GLU A 276 -12.23 -61.82 -47.63
CA GLU A 276 -11.35 -62.89 -47.08
C GLU A 276 -12.08 -64.19 -46.70
N ALA A 277 -13.42 -64.21 -46.67
CA ALA A 277 -14.19 -65.39 -46.26
C ALA A 277 -14.44 -66.43 -47.37
N LEU A 278 -14.12 -66.13 -48.65
CA LEU A 278 -14.56 -66.97 -49.77
C LEU A 278 -13.51 -67.92 -50.38
N GLN A 279 -12.28 -68.01 -49.84
CA GLN A 279 -11.32 -69.02 -50.30
C GLN A 279 -10.53 -69.69 -49.16
N VAL A 280 -11.23 -70.49 -48.37
CA VAL A 280 -10.58 -71.57 -47.61
C VAL A 280 -11.39 -72.85 -47.81
N SER A 281 -11.00 -73.66 -48.81
CA SER A 281 -11.57 -75.00 -48.98
C SER A 281 -10.85 -75.96 -48.03
N MET A 282 -11.61 -76.62 -47.16
CA MET A 282 -11.12 -77.61 -46.22
C MET A 282 -11.02 -78.97 -46.92
N VAL A 283 -9.81 -79.51 -47.08
CA VAL A 283 -9.58 -80.90 -47.50
C VAL A 283 -8.63 -81.56 -46.50
N GLY A 284 -9.17 -82.26 -45.50
CA GLY A 284 -8.39 -82.96 -44.48
C GLY A 284 -7.63 -82.04 -43.51
N HIS A 285 -7.05 -82.60 -42.44
CA HIS A 285 -6.48 -81.88 -41.28
C HIS A 285 -5.21 -81.05 -41.55
N VAL A 286 -4.92 -80.63 -42.79
CA VAL A 286 -3.78 -79.78 -43.13
C VAL A 286 -4.19 -78.73 -44.15
N ARG A 287 -3.97 -77.43 -43.83
CA ARG A 287 -4.18 -76.31 -44.75
C ARG A 287 -3.06 -76.27 -45.79
N ALA A 288 -3.38 -76.38 -47.07
CA ALA A 288 -2.49 -76.09 -48.18
C ALA A 288 -3.10 -75.01 -49.07
N ARG A 289 -2.28 -74.03 -49.47
CA ARG A 289 -2.66 -72.89 -50.33
C ARG A 289 -2.56 -73.33 -51.79
N THR A 290 -3.67 -73.34 -52.53
CA THR A 290 -3.66 -73.55 -53.98
C THR A 290 -3.47 -72.23 -54.70
N THR A 291 -2.47 -72.18 -55.58
CA THR A 291 -2.32 -71.12 -56.60
C THR A 291 -3.08 -71.55 -57.85
N PRO A 292 -3.94 -70.70 -58.44
CA PRO A 292 -4.54 -70.99 -59.73
C PRO A 292 -3.54 -70.78 -60.87
N THR A 293 -3.46 -71.76 -61.77
CA THR A 293 -2.92 -71.64 -63.13
C THR A 293 -4.09 -71.72 -64.11
N ILE A 294 -4.28 -70.68 -64.94
CA ILE A 294 -3.90 -70.60 -66.37
C ILE A 294 -3.79 -69.11 -66.68
#